data_AF-Q0RM24-F1
#
_entry.id   AF-Q0RM24-F1
#
_cell.length_a   1.000
_cell.length_b   1.000
_cell.length_c   1.000
_cell.angle_alpha   90.00
_cell.angle_beta   90.00
_cell.angle_gamma   90.00
#
_symmetry.space_group_name_H-M   'P 1'
#
loop_
_entity.id
_entity.type
_entity.pdbx_description
1 polymer ?
#
loop_
_entity_poly.entity_id
_entity_poly.type
_entity_poly.pdbx_seq_one_letter_code
_entity_poly.pdbx_strand_id
1 'polypeptide(L)'
;MTRDITETFRLQQAYRRAGAIHVGEAIPEDGHARAVPLETLRFSTQSRQIAQTVAATLGLRPGASLERWTPLGARSPRWRVDTAARWVPVVLPPGEAITQIWQLWRRGHPVRSCDGVTQSSGSTCACPDDEAVRQVGAHQPRPTACALYSRVTVLVEGLPGSWMLTCTGRYGARHLATVAWRIRHTAVQGGHTPAVLAVELTTVELGQEEAAVIAVPRLELAEDRPLPPGVEAAARQRRAVVAGSAEATGRRWASAQECAEAICAARGWGQARLAVDHARRAGWMNSLVTPAGGGPPVSLQELAADRLRTFAPARR
;
A
#
# COMPACT_ATOMS: atom_id res chain seq x y z
N MET A 1 -26.00 19.39 -3.93
CA MET A 1 -24.75 18.76 -3.42
C MET A 1 -25.14 17.50 -2.67
N THR A 2 -25.36 16.41 -3.38
CA THR A 2 -25.63 15.10 -2.79
C THR A 2 -24.53 14.20 -3.32
N ARG A 3 -23.33 14.30 -2.72
CA ARG A 3 -22.30 13.28 -2.97
C ARG A 3 -22.90 11.97 -2.52
N ASP A 4 -22.98 11.01 -3.44
CA ASP A 4 -23.65 9.73 -3.25
C ASP A 4 -23.05 9.03 -2.03
N ILE A 5 -23.85 8.89 -0.97
CA ILE A 5 -23.48 8.25 0.30
C ILE A 5 -22.92 6.85 0.02
N THR A 6 -23.38 6.22 -1.07
CA THR A 6 -22.93 4.91 -1.55
C THR A 6 -21.46 4.90 -1.98
N GLU A 7 -20.98 5.95 -2.65
CA GLU A 7 -19.57 6.06 -3.08
C GLU A 7 -18.65 6.27 -1.88
N THR A 8 -19.06 7.14 -0.95
CA THR A 8 -18.32 7.39 0.30
C THR A 8 -18.27 6.12 1.16
N PHE A 9 -19.38 5.38 1.26
CA PHE A 9 -19.45 4.13 1.99
C PHE A 9 -18.55 3.05 1.36
N ARG A 10 -18.53 2.92 0.03
CA ARG A 10 -17.64 1.97 -0.68
C ARG A 10 -16.17 2.31 -0.48
N LEU A 11 -15.80 3.59 -0.50
CA LEU A 11 -14.43 4.03 -0.19
C LEU A 11 -14.07 3.69 1.26
N GLN A 12 -14.93 4.05 2.23
CA GLN A 12 -14.71 3.70 3.64
C GLN A 12 -14.60 2.19 3.86
N GLN A 13 -15.41 1.40 3.16
CA GLN A 13 -15.38 -0.06 3.22
C GLN A 13 -14.10 -0.64 2.59
N ALA A 14 -13.59 -0.05 1.51
CA ALA A 14 -12.32 -0.43 0.89
C ALA A 14 -11.12 -0.18 1.82
N TYR A 15 -11.15 0.89 2.63
CA TYR A 15 -10.09 1.17 3.60
C TYR A 15 -10.27 0.43 4.93
N ARG A 16 -11.44 -0.13 5.22
CA ARG A 16 -11.64 -0.96 6.41
C ARG A 16 -10.76 -2.20 6.34
N ARG A 17 -9.97 -2.41 7.41
CA ARG A 17 -9.10 -3.58 7.52
C ARG A 17 -9.93 -4.87 7.52
N ALA A 18 -9.80 -5.64 6.45
CA ALA A 18 -10.43 -6.96 6.28
C ALA A 18 -9.67 -8.06 7.02
N GLY A 19 -8.35 -7.92 7.15
CA GLY A 19 -7.54 -8.96 7.77
C GLY A 19 -6.05 -8.66 7.88
N ALA A 20 -5.27 -9.74 7.96
CA ALA A 20 -3.81 -9.70 7.97
C ALA A 20 -3.21 -10.72 7.00
N ILE A 21 -2.06 -10.36 6.43
CA ILE A 21 -1.23 -11.22 5.57
C ILE A 21 -0.02 -11.66 6.40
N HIS A 22 0.32 -12.94 6.30
CA HIS A 22 1.40 -13.58 7.03
C HIS A 22 2.37 -14.23 6.05
N VAL A 23 3.66 -14.08 6.35
CA VAL A 23 4.78 -14.72 5.63
C VAL A 23 5.52 -15.72 6.52
N GLY A 24 5.13 -15.83 7.79
CA GLY A 24 5.69 -16.72 8.78
C GLY A 24 4.65 -17.01 9.85
N GLU A 25 4.89 -18.04 10.66
CA GLU A 25 4.09 -18.39 11.83
C GLU A 25 4.99 -18.52 13.05
N ALA A 26 4.54 -18.03 14.20
CA ALA A 26 5.16 -18.35 15.47
C ALA A 26 4.49 -19.59 16.03
N ILE A 27 5.24 -20.68 16.16
CA ILE A 27 4.80 -21.93 16.79
C ILE A 27 5.40 -22.03 18.20
N PRO A 28 4.64 -22.55 19.18
CA PRO A 28 5.20 -22.84 20.50
C PRO A 28 6.17 -24.03 20.40
N GLU A 29 7.36 -23.90 20.98
CA GLU A 29 8.39 -24.94 21.08
C GLU A 29 9.12 -24.76 22.41
N ASP A 30 9.21 -25.80 23.25
CA ASP A 30 9.93 -25.82 24.54
C ASP A 30 9.90 -24.51 25.35
N GLY A 31 8.69 -23.99 25.62
CA GLY A 31 8.49 -22.78 26.42
C GLY A 31 8.86 -21.46 25.75
N HIS A 32 9.30 -21.49 24.49
CA HIS A 32 9.57 -20.34 23.64
C HIS A 32 8.72 -20.38 22.36
N ALA A 33 8.78 -19.30 21.58
CA ALA A 33 8.11 -19.21 20.30
C ALA A 33 9.16 -19.30 19.19
N ARG A 34 9.09 -20.35 18.36
CA ARG A 34 9.92 -20.45 17.15
C ARG A 34 9.18 -19.86 15.96
N ALA A 35 9.86 -19.02 15.20
CA ALA A 35 9.37 -18.52 13.92
C ALA A 35 9.62 -19.56 12.83
N VAL A 36 8.56 -19.98 12.15
CA VAL A 36 8.61 -20.86 10.98
C VAL A 36 8.29 -20.04 9.74
N PRO A 37 9.19 -19.99 8.75
CA PRO A 37 8.93 -19.29 7.49
C PRO A 37 7.82 -20.01 6.71
N LEU A 38 6.97 -19.25 6.00
CA LEU A 38 5.99 -19.80 5.06
C LEU A 38 6.52 -19.62 3.64
N GLU A 39 6.34 -20.64 2.80
CA GLU A 39 6.67 -20.55 1.38
C GLU A 39 5.62 -19.79 0.56
N THR A 40 4.40 -19.70 1.09
CA THR A 40 3.25 -19.07 0.44
C THR A 40 2.60 -18.05 1.38
N LEU A 41 1.81 -17.15 0.80
CA LEU A 41 1.09 -16.14 1.56
C LEU A 41 -0.07 -16.79 2.32
N ARG A 42 -0.15 -16.48 3.61
CA ARG A 42 -1.28 -16.86 4.46
C ARG A 42 -2.11 -15.63 4.79
N PHE A 43 -3.43 -15.77 4.70
CA PHE A 43 -4.38 -14.72 5.04
C PHE A 43 -5.14 -15.10 6.32
N SER A 44 -5.47 -14.10 7.12
CA SER A 44 -6.34 -14.29 8.29
C SER A 44 -7.36 -13.19 8.43
N THR A 45 -8.59 -13.55 8.83
CA THR A 45 -9.71 -12.60 9.01
C THR A 45 -10.67 -13.11 10.09
N GLN A 46 -11.50 -12.21 10.63
CA GLN A 46 -12.58 -12.58 11.56
C GLN A 46 -13.81 -13.14 10.82
N SER A 47 -14.01 -12.80 9.55
CA SER A 47 -15.18 -13.21 8.76
C SER A 47 -14.93 -14.49 7.99
N ARG A 48 -15.81 -15.49 8.17
CA ARG A 48 -15.80 -16.72 7.37
C ARG A 48 -16.03 -16.43 5.90
N GLN A 49 -16.95 -15.51 5.58
CA GLN A 49 -17.24 -15.16 4.18
C GLN A 49 -16.03 -14.57 3.48
N ILE A 50 -15.30 -13.64 4.14
CA ILE A 50 -14.07 -13.09 3.57
C ILE A 50 -13.03 -14.20 3.37
N ALA A 51 -12.88 -15.12 4.32
CA ALA A 51 -11.95 -16.25 4.18
C ALA A 51 -12.30 -17.15 2.98
N GLN A 52 -13.60 -17.40 2.75
CA GLN A 52 -14.07 -18.14 1.57
C GLN A 52 -13.76 -17.39 0.27
N THR A 53 -13.95 -16.07 0.23
CA THR A 53 -13.55 -15.26 -0.92
C THR A 53 -12.05 -15.36 -1.18
N VAL A 54 -11.21 -15.26 -0.14
CA VAL A 54 -9.76 -15.43 -0.28
C VAL A 54 -9.41 -16.79 -0.88
N ALA A 55 -9.99 -17.87 -0.36
CA ALA A 55 -9.75 -19.21 -0.87
C ALA A 55 -10.20 -19.37 -2.33
N ALA A 56 -11.33 -18.79 -2.71
CA ALA A 56 -11.84 -18.82 -4.08
C ALA A 56 -10.98 -17.99 -5.06
N THR A 57 -10.49 -16.82 -4.63
CA THR A 57 -9.71 -15.91 -5.46
C THR A 57 -8.26 -16.34 -5.62
N LEU A 58 -7.61 -16.81 -4.54
CA LEU A 58 -6.17 -17.10 -4.53
C LEU A 58 -5.84 -18.60 -4.56
N GLY A 59 -6.86 -19.46 -4.42
CA GLY A 59 -6.67 -20.90 -4.30
C GLY A 59 -6.07 -21.32 -2.95
N LEU A 60 -6.44 -22.51 -2.49
CA LEU A 60 -5.82 -23.15 -1.33
C LEU A 60 -4.57 -23.91 -1.75
N ARG A 61 -3.56 -23.95 -0.87
CA ARG A 61 -2.43 -24.86 -1.04
C ARG A 61 -2.93 -26.31 -1.03
N PRO A 62 -2.30 -27.25 -1.76
CA PRO A 62 -2.67 -28.67 -1.68
C PRO A 62 -2.72 -29.17 -0.22
N GLY A 63 -3.82 -29.84 0.13
CA GLY A 63 -4.08 -30.34 1.49
C GLY A 63 -4.48 -29.29 2.52
N ALA A 64 -4.58 -28.00 2.16
CA ALA A 64 -5.07 -26.97 3.07
C ALA A 64 -6.60 -26.91 3.10
N SER A 65 -7.15 -26.51 4.25
CA SER A 65 -8.58 -26.27 4.44
C SER A 65 -8.82 -24.94 5.16
N LEU A 66 -10.04 -24.43 5.08
CA LEU A 66 -10.45 -23.22 5.81
C LEU A 66 -10.68 -23.56 7.29
N GLU A 67 -9.78 -23.10 8.15
CA GLU A 67 -9.78 -23.46 9.56
C GLU A 67 -9.87 -22.24 10.47
N ARG A 68 -10.51 -22.42 11.63
CA ARG A 68 -10.33 -21.47 12.73
C ARG A 68 -9.04 -21.78 13.46
N TRP A 69 -8.23 -20.75 13.62
CA TRP A 69 -6.92 -20.80 14.23
C TRP A 69 -6.71 -19.54 15.06
N THR A 70 -6.08 -19.69 16.23
CA THR A 70 -5.68 -18.57 17.07
C THR A 70 -4.17 -18.40 16.94
N PRO A 71 -3.68 -17.34 16.28
CA PRO A 71 -2.25 -17.06 16.24
C PRO A 71 -1.66 -16.99 17.65
N LEU A 72 -0.42 -17.41 17.81
CA LEU A 72 0.26 -17.32 19.10
C LEU A 72 0.25 -15.87 19.61
N GLY A 73 -0.20 -15.67 20.85
CA GLY A 73 -0.36 -14.35 21.47
C GLY A 73 -1.61 -13.57 21.04
N ALA A 74 -2.45 -14.09 20.14
CA ALA A 74 -3.72 -13.48 19.80
C ALA A 74 -4.80 -13.81 20.85
N ARG A 75 -5.71 -12.86 21.08
CA ARG A 75 -6.82 -13.01 22.06
C ARG A 75 -8.05 -13.72 21.51
N SER A 76 -8.19 -13.81 20.19
CA SER A 76 -9.37 -14.39 19.55
C SER A 76 -9.02 -15.22 18.32
N PRO A 77 -9.75 -16.33 18.08
CA PRO A 77 -9.58 -17.15 16.89
C PRO A 77 -9.94 -16.36 15.64
N ARG A 78 -9.28 -16.69 14.53
CA ARG A 78 -9.51 -16.12 13.20
C ARG A 78 -9.65 -17.25 12.19
N TRP A 79 -10.31 -16.97 11.08
CA TRP A 79 -10.24 -17.84 9.92
C TRP A 79 -8.89 -17.69 9.26
N ARG A 80 -8.21 -18.81 9.05
CA ARG A 80 -6.93 -18.95 8.37
C ARG A 80 -7.14 -19.47 6.96
N VAL A 81 -6.43 -18.88 6.01
CA VAL A 81 -6.42 -19.32 4.61
C VAL A 81 -4.97 -19.48 4.17
N ASP A 82 -4.56 -20.72 3.97
CA ASP A 82 -3.23 -21.08 3.48
C ASP A 82 -3.29 -21.19 1.97
N THR A 83 -2.82 -20.16 1.28
CA THR A 83 -2.94 -20.07 -0.17
C THR A 83 -1.83 -20.81 -0.88
N ALA A 84 -2.04 -21.18 -2.15
CA ALA A 84 -0.96 -21.64 -3.03
C ALA A 84 -0.10 -20.48 -3.56
N ALA A 85 -0.56 -19.23 -3.39
CA ALA A 85 0.06 -18.04 -3.95
C ALA A 85 1.34 -17.66 -3.18
N ARG A 86 2.48 -17.62 -3.89
CA ARG A 86 3.72 -17.04 -3.39
C ARG A 86 3.79 -15.52 -3.56
N TRP A 87 2.95 -14.99 -4.44
CA TRP A 87 2.83 -13.57 -4.74
C TRP A 87 1.38 -13.23 -5.06
N VAL A 88 1.00 -11.97 -4.81
CA VAL A 88 -0.31 -11.43 -5.16
C VAL A 88 -0.18 -10.01 -5.70
N PRO A 89 -0.98 -9.65 -6.72
CA PRO A 89 -1.09 -8.26 -7.15
C PRO A 89 -1.78 -7.44 -6.07
N VAL A 90 -1.19 -6.29 -5.78
CA VAL A 90 -1.68 -5.38 -4.76
C VAL A 90 -1.70 -3.95 -5.26
N VAL A 91 -2.51 -3.15 -4.60
CA VAL A 91 -2.56 -1.71 -4.78
C VAL A 91 -2.30 -1.08 -3.43
N LEU A 92 -1.29 -0.22 -3.38
CA LEU A 92 -0.99 0.55 -2.19
C LEU A 92 -1.96 1.74 -2.14
N PRO A 93 -2.67 1.92 -1.02
CA PRO A 93 -3.55 3.07 -0.84
C PRO A 93 -2.75 4.38 -0.83
N PRO A 94 -3.36 5.52 -1.23
CA PRO A 94 -2.73 6.82 -1.07
C PRO A 94 -2.45 7.11 0.41
N GLY A 95 -1.44 7.95 0.66
CA GLY A 95 -0.98 8.27 2.01
C GLY A 95 0.05 7.26 2.55
N GLU A 96 0.02 6.99 3.85
CA GLU A 96 1.03 6.17 4.52
C GLU A 96 0.70 4.67 4.42
N ALA A 97 0.94 4.08 3.25
CA ALA A 97 0.76 2.64 3.01
C ALA A 97 1.79 1.78 3.76
N ILE A 98 2.98 2.33 4.04
CA ILE A 98 4.05 1.67 4.80
C ILE A 98 4.39 2.50 6.01
N THR A 99 4.31 1.90 7.19
CA THR A 99 4.71 2.50 8.47
C THR A 99 5.83 1.68 9.08
N GLN A 100 6.87 2.35 9.58
CA GLN A 100 7.92 1.74 10.39
C GLN A 100 7.93 2.40 11.76
N ILE A 101 7.87 1.61 12.82
CA ILE A 101 7.74 2.12 14.18
C ILE A 101 8.45 1.21 15.17
N TRP A 102 9.16 1.80 16.11
CA TRP A 102 9.79 1.07 17.22
C TRP A 102 8.76 0.82 18.28
N GLN A 103 8.58 -0.45 18.69
CA GLN A 103 7.59 -0.80 19.71
C GLN A 103 8.15 -1.76 20.74
N LEU A 104 7.82 -1.48 22.00
CA LEU A 104 7.97 -2.44 23.08
C LEU A 104 6.60 -3.09 23.34
N TRP A 105 6.51 -4.40 23.15
CA TRP A 105 5.30 -5.16 23.41
C TRP A 105 5.38 -5.87 24.76
N ARG A 106 4.32 -5.77 25.55
CA ARG A 106 4.14 -6.56 26.78
C ARG A 106 2.71 -7.06 26.84
N ARG A 107 2.52 -8.31 27.27
CA ARG A 107 1.20 -8.93 27.49
C ARG A 107 0.23 -8.69 26.31
N GLY A 108 0.73 -8.82 25.08
CA GLY A 108 -0.09 -8.72 23.85
C GLY A 108 -0.51 -7.31 23.43
N HIS A 109 0.09 -6.24 23.96
CA HIS A 109 -0.14 -4.87 23.49
C HIS A 109 1.16 -4.04 23.49
N PRO A 110 1.27 -3.00 22.64
CA PRO A 110 2.41 -2.09 22.69
C PRO A 110 2.31 -1.20 23.93
N VAL A 111 3.32 -1.26 24.80
CA VAL A 111 3.45 -0.37 25.97
C VAL A 111 4.30 0.87 25.65
N ARG A 112 5.06 0.83 24.56
CA ARG A 112 5.85 1.94 24.03
C ARG A 112 5.81 1.90 22.51
N SER A 113 5.78 3.07 21.89
CA SER A 113 5.76 3.21 20.43
C SER A 113 6.40 4.54 20.05
N CYS A 114 7.44 4.54 19.22
CA CYS A 114 8.13 5.77 18.79
C CYS A 114 8.61 5.65 17.32
N ASP A 115 8.76 6.76 16.63
CA ASP A 115 9.27 6.84 15.24
C ASP A 115 10.81 6.91 15.15
N GLY A 116 11.49 6.76 16.29
CA GLY A 116 12.94 6.95 16.43
C GLY A 116 13.32 8.33 16.96
N VAL A 117 12.40 9.29 16.96
CA VAL A 117 12.60 10.65 17.47
C VAL A 117 11.59 10.96 18.58
N THR A 118 10.32 10.68 18.33
CA THR A 118 9.19 11.03 19.19
C THR A 118 8.35 9.79 19.50
N GLN A 119 7.92 9.68 20.75
CA GLN A 119 6.92 8.71 21.20
C GLN A 119 5.56 9.07 20.61
N SER A 120 4.68 8.07 20.48
CA SER A 120 3.27 8.33 20.17
C SER A 120 2.55 9.17 21.24
N SER A 121 3.12 9.31 22.45
CA SER A 121 2.65 10.23 23.50
C SER A 121 3.16 11.67 23.36
N GLY A 122 4.04 11.96 22.38
CA GLY A 122 4.62 13.29 22.14
C GLY A 122 5.93 13.59 22.86
N SER A 123 6.38 12.74 23.79
CA SER A 123 7.70 12.87 24.44
C SER A 123 8.83 12.32 23.58
N THR A 124 10.09 12.61 23.90
CA THR A 124 11.26 12.03 23.22
C THR A 124 11.23 10.51 23.21
N CYS A 125 11.68 9.89 22.11
CA CYS A 125 11.79 8.44 22.03
C CYS A 125 12.67 7.90 23.16
N ALA A 126 12.17 6.86 23.84
CA ALA A 126 12.84 6.19 24.95
C ALA A 126 13.28 4.76 24.59
N CYS A 127 13.29 4.43 23.30
CA CYS A 127 13.91 3.20 22.83
C CYS A 127 15.43 3.40 22.87
N PRO A 128 16.23 2.40 23.29
CA PRO A 128 17.68 2.56 23.30
C PRO A 128 18.21 2.93 21.92
N ASP A 129 19.18 3.85 21.83
CA ASP A 129 19.76 4.28 20.55
C ASP A 129 20.74 3.25 19.98
N ASP A 130 21.42 2.51 20.86
CA ASP A 130 22.35 1.45 20.50
C ASP A 130 21.63 0.24 19.86
N GLU A 131 22.10 -0.18 18.69
CA GLU A 131 21.48 -1.27 17.94
C GLU A 131 21.66 -2.63 18.62
N ALA A 132 22.83 -2.91 19.20
CA ALA A 132 23.10 -4.19 19.84
C ALA A 132 22.23 -4.37 21.09
N VAL A 133 22.13 -3.33 21.93
CA VAL A 133 21.24 -3.29 23.10
C VAL A 133 19.79 -3.47 22.69
N ARG A 134 19.34 -2.81 21.60
CA ARG A 134 17.98 -3.02 21.08
C ARG A 134 17.74 -4.44 20.64
N GLN A 135 18.62 -5.01 19.83
CA GLN A 135 18.44 -6.36 19.29
C GLN A 135 18.38 -7.39 20.42
N VAL A 136 19.33 -7.37 21.35
CA VAL A 136 19.33 -8.29 22.50
C VAL A 136 18.08 -8.09 23.35
N GLY A 137 17.72 -6.85 23.68
CA GLY A 137 16.57 -6.57 24.54
C GLY A 137 15.20 -6.84 23.89
N ALA A 138 15.10 -6.78 22.56
CA ALA A 138 13.86 -7.00 21.82
C ALA A 138 13.49 -8.49 21.68
N HIS A 139 14.48 -9.38 21.64
CA HIS A 139 14.29 -10.82 21.39
C HIS A 139 14.22 -11.66 22.68
N GLN A 140 14.21 -11.03 23.86
CA GLN A 140 14.03 -11.72 25.14
C GLN A 140 12.58 -12.20 25.34
N PRO A 141 12.34 -13.29 26.10
CA PRO A 141 10.99 -13.73 26.48
C PRO A 141 10.18 -12.64 27.19
N ARG A 142 10.88 -11.74 27.90
CA ARG A 142 10.32 -10.50 28.45
C ARG A 142 11.08 -9.32 27.82
N PRO A 143 10.59 -8.77 26.69
CA PRO A 143 11.29 -7.70 26.01
C PRO A 143 11.56 -6.50 26.92
N THR A 144 12.79 -6.01 26.88
CA THR A 144 13.28 -4.84 27.62
C THR A 144 13.56 -3.67 26.69
N ALA A 145 13.74 -3.93 25.39
CA ALA A 145 13.96 -2.92 24.36
C ALA A 145 12.90 -3.00 23.25
N CYS A 146 12.80 -1.91 22.48
CA CYS A 146 11.87 -1.83 21.36
C CYS A 146 12.37 -2.66 20.17
N ALA A 147 11.46 -3.39 19.52
CA ALA A 147 11.70 -4.01 18.22
C ALA A 147 11.18 -3.11 17.08
N LEU A 148 11.75 -3.25 15.89
CA LEU A 148 11.27 -2.55 14.70
C LEU A 148 10.05 -3.29 14.12
N TYR A 149 8.91 -2.61 14.04
CA TYR A 149 7.71 -3.12 13.38
C TYR A 149 7.50 -2.39 12.07
N SER A 150 7.62 -3.11 10.96
CA SER A 150 7.25 -2.62 9.63
C SER A 150 5.88 -3.15 9.26
N ARG A 151 4.95 -2.26 8.91
CA ARG A 151 3.60 -2.63 8.48
C ARG A 151 3.35 -2.09 7.09
N VAL A 152 2.68 -2.90 6.29
CA VAL A 152 2.26 -2.54 4.94
C VAL A 152 0.76 -2.77 4.86
N THR A 153 0.02 -1.73 4.49
CA THR A 153 -1.41 -1.81 4.19
C THR A 153 -1.58 -1.83 2.68
N VAL A 154 -2.29 -2.83 2.16
CA VAL A 154 -2.55 -3.03 0.74
C VAL A 154 -4.01 -3.32 0.48
N LEU A 155 -4.46 -3.02 -0.73
CA LEU A 155 -5.67 -3.55 -1.32
C LEU A 155 -5.25 -4.72 -2.22
N VAL A 156 -5.75 -5.91 -1.96
CA VAL A 156 -5.46 -7.09 -2.80
C VAL A 156 -6.51 -7.18 -3.89
N GLU A 157 -6.10 -7.49 -5.11
CA GLU A 157 -7.03 -7.64 -6.22
C GLU A 157 -8.03 -8.78 -5.98
N GLY A 158 -9.31 -8.56 -6.30
CA GLY A 158 -10.37 -9.54 -6.08
C GLY A 158 -10.80 -9.73 -4.62
N LEU A 159 -10.12 -9.11 -3.64
CA LEU A 159 -10.45 -9.23 -2.22
C LEU A 159 -11.10 -7.94 -1.66
N PRO A 160 -12.03 -8.08 -0.70
CA PRO A 160 -12.64 -6.92 -0.05
C PRO A 160 -11.69 -6.29 0.99
N GLY A 161 -11.80 -4.96 1.12
CA GLY A 161 -11.14 -4.18 2.16
C GLY A 161 -9.62 -4.12 2.06
N SER A 162 -9.01 -3.57 3.13
CA SER A 162 -7.56 -3.44 3.23
C SER A 162 -6.94 -4.59 4.04
N TRP A 163 -5.74 -4.99 3.64
CA TRP A 163 -5.01 -6.10 4.23
C TRP A 163 -3.69 -5.59 4.75
N MET A 164 -3.32 -6.03 5.95
CA MET A 164 -2.10 -5.56 6.60
C MET A 164 -1.12 -6.71 6.76
N LEU A 165 0.09 -6.53 6.23
CA LEU A 165 1.25 -7.33 6.57
C LEU A 165 2.01 -6.65 7.71
N THR A 166 2.48 -7.43 8.68
CA THR A 166 3.37 -6.94 9.74
C THR A 166 4.63 -7.79 9.77
N CYS A 167 5.79 -7.15 9.73
CA CYS A 167 7.10 -7.77 9.83
C CYS A 167 7.87 -7.18 11.02
N THR A 168 8.50 -8.04 11.80
CA THR A 168 9.30 -7.67 12.99
C THR A 168 10.79 -7.98 12.85
N GLY A 169 11.21 -8.48 11.67
CA GLY A 169 12.60 -8.85 11.40
C GLY A 169 13.35 -7.76 10.64
N ARG A 170 14.66 -7.65 10.89
CA ARG A 170 15.51 -6.64 10.23
C ARG A 170 15.50 -6.74 8.71
N TYR A 171 15.45 -7.97 8.18
CA TYR A 171 15.54 -8.22 6.74
C TYR A 171 14.29 -7.73 6.00
N GLY A 172 13.09 -8.09 6.49
CA GLY A 172 11.84 -7.57 5.94
C GLY A 172 11.70 -6.07 6.15
N ALA A 173 12.11 -5.54 7.31
CA ALA A 173 12.07 -4.11 7.57
C ALA A 173 12.98 -3.31 6.62
N ARG A 174 14.21 -3.78 6.36
CA ARG A 174 15.13 -3.14 5.40
C ARG A 174 14.54 -3.12 3.99
N HIS A 175 13.94 -4.23 3.55
CA HIS A 175 13.33 -4.26 2.23
C HIS A 175 12.16 -3.28 2.10
N LEU A 176 11.26 -3.28 3.09
CA LEU A 176 10.11 -2.38 3.10
C LEU A 176 10.51 -0.91 3.20
N ALA A 177 11.60 -0.58 3.90
CA ALA A 177 12.14 0.78 3.98
C ALA A 177 12.53 1.33 2.60
N THR A 178 13.23 0.51 1.79
CA THR A 178 13.67 0.90 0.45
C THR A 178 12.47 1.26 -0.45
N VAL A 179 11.40 0.47 -0.36
CA VAL A 179 10.19 0.69 -1.18
C VAL A 179 9.36 1.86 -0.64
N ALA A 180 9.33 2.07 0.69
CA ALA A 180 8.57 3.13 1.33
C ALA A 180 8.97 4.53 0.85
N TRP A 181 10.27 4.78 0.65
CA TRP A 181 10.75 6.07 0.12
C TRP A 181 10.17 6.36 -1.27
N ARG A 182 10.14 5.35 -2.15
CA ARG A 182 9.60 5.48 -3.50
C ARG A 182 8.09 5.70 -3.50
N ILE A 183 7.36 4.93 -2.68
CA ILE A 183 5.91 5.08 -2.54
C ILE A 183 5.56 6.48 -2.04
N ARG A 184 6.31 7.04 -1.08
CA ARG A 184 6.06 8.39 -0.58
C ARG A 184 6.14 9.44 -1.69
N HIS A 185 7.06 9.30 -2.64
CA HIS A 185 7.16 10.21 -3.79
C HIS A 185 5.95 10.07 -4.74
N THR A 186 5.48 8.86 -5.00
CA THR A 186 4.30 8.62 -5.85
C THR A 186 2.98 8.98 -5.15
N ALA A 187 2.89 8.76 -3.83
CA ALA A 187 1.68 8.96 -3.03
C ALA A 187 1.33 10.44 -2.81
N VAL A 188 2.30 11.35 -2.91
CA VAL A 188 2.08 12.81 -2.87
C VAL A 188 1.09 13.26 -3.96
N GLN A 189 0.99 12.52 -5.08
CA GLN A 189 0.01 12.79 -6.14
C GLN A 189 -1.40 12.24 -5.85
N GLY A 190 -1.66 11.74 -4.64
CA GLY A 190 -2.95 11.14 -4.25
C GLY A 190 -3.30 9.86 -5.02
N GLY A 191 -2.32 9.31 -5.75
CA GLY A 191 -2.45 8.13 -6.57
C GLY A 191 -2.41 6.84 -5.75
N HIS A 192 -3.10 5.82 -6.27
CA HIS A 192 -2.90 4.44 -5.83
C HIS A 192 -1.70 3.87 -6.58
N THR A 193 -0.81 3.17 -5.88
CA THR A 193 0.42 2.62 -6.49
C THR A 193 0.28 1.11 -6.69
N PRO A 194 0.19 0.61 -7.94
CA PRO A 194 0.17 -0.82 -8.21
C PRO A 194 1.52 -1.47 -7.87
N ALA A 195 1.47 -2.65 -7.27
CA ALA A 195 2.64 -3.40 -6.84
C ALA A 195 2.35 -4.91 -6.85
N VAL A 196 3.40 -5.70 -6.63
CA VAL A 196 3.32 -7.13 -6.31
C VAL A 196 3.83 -7.33 -4.90
N LEU A 197 3.04 -8.00 -4.07
CA LEU A 197 3.49 -8.48 -2.76
C LEU A 197 3.84 -9.96 -2.89
N ALA A 198 5.07 -10.34 -2.56
CA ALA A 198 5.55 -11.71 -2.59
C ALA A 198 6.19 -12.13 -1.25
N VAL A 199 6.27 -13.44 -1.03
CA VAL A 199 7.10 -14.05 -0.01
C VAL A 199 8.29 -14.73 -0.66
N GLU A 200 9.49 -14.38 -0.21
CA GLU A 200 10.74 -15.03 -0.62
C GLU A 200 11.38 -15.72 0.57
N LEU A 201 11.90 -16.92 0.35
CA LEU A 201 12.74 -17.60 1.32
C LEU A 201 14.19 -17.19 1.07
N THR A 202 14.86 -16.76 2.13
CA THR A 202 16.27 -16.36 2.08
C THR A 202 17.01 -17.07 3.19
N THR A 203 18.17 -17.62 2.86
CA THR A 203 19.11 -18.16 3.84
C THR A 203 19.95 -17.02 4.38
N VAL A 204 19.98 -16.86 5.71
CA VAL A 204 20.75 -15.83 6.40
C VAL A 204 21.71 -16.48 7.39
N GLU A 205 22.94 -15.98 7.40
CA GLU A 205 23.92 -16.37 8.40
C GLU A 205 23.63 -15.64 9.71
N LEU A 206 23.49 -16.41 10.80
CA LEU A 206 23.29 -15.90 12.15
C LEU A 206 24.63 -15.94 12.91
N GLY A 207 25.60 -15.12 12.47
CA GLY A 207 26.91 -15.06 13.12
C GLY A 207 27.69 -16.37 12.99
N GLN A 208 28.06 -17.00 14.12
CA GLN A 208 28.79 -18.28 14.15
C GLN A 208 27.87 -19.52 14.07
N GLU A 209 26.55 -19.35 13.96
CA GLU A 209 25.60 -20.46 13.86
C GLU A 209 25.29 -20.88 12.41
N GLU A 210 24.70 -22.07 12.26
CA GLU A 210 24.19 -22.59 10.99
C GLU A 210 23.20 -21.62 10.32
N ALA A 211 23.25 -21.58 9.00
CA ALA A 211 22.43 -20.66 8.22
C ALA A 211 20.93 -20.96 8.39
N ALA A 212 20.16 -19.93 8.74
CA ALA A 212 18.72 -20.04 8.96
C ALA A 212 17.92 -19.60 7.73
N VAL A 213 16.87 -20.34 7.38
CA VAL A 213 15.93 -19.93 6.34
C VAL A 213 14.87 -19.02 6.93
N ILE A 214 14.72 -17.82 6.38
CA ILE A 214 13.72 -16.84 6.78
C ILE A 214 12.80 -16.47 5.61
N ALA A 215 11.56 -16.13 5.91
CA ALA A 215 10.62 -15.58 4.94
C ALA A 215 10.68 -14.05 4.96
N VAL A 216 10.96 -13.45 3.80
CA VAL A 216 11.09 -12.01 3.61
C VAL A 216 9.93 -11.52 2.73
N PRO A 217 9.12 -10.55 3.20
CA PRO A 217 8.11 -9.93 2.37
C PRO A 217 8.78 -9.01 1.33
N ARG A 218 8.51 -9.27 0.05
CA ARG A 218 8.93 -8.42 -1.07
C ARG A 218 7.76 -7.61 -1.59
N LEU A 219 7.98 -6.31 -1.73
CA LEU A 219 7.03 -5.41 -2.38
C LEU A 219 7.73 -4.80 -3.60
N GLU A 220 7.31 -5.18 -4.80
CA GLU A 220 7.87 -4.69 -6.06
C GLU A 220 6.86 -3.74 -6.69
N LEU A 221 7.27 -2.52 -7.07
CA LEU A 221 6.38 -1.61 -7.78
C LEU A 221 6.23 -2.07 -9.22
N ALA A 222 5.05 -1.89 -9.80
CA ALA A 222 4.77 -2.25 -11.20
C ALA A 222 5.71 -1.60 -12.23
N GLU A 223 6.40 -0.53 -11.82
CA GLU A 223 7.34 0.24 -12.63
C GLU A 223 8.67 -0.49 -12.82
N ASP A 224 9.05 -1.37 -11.88
CA ASP A 224 10.36 -2.04 -11.84
C ASP A 224 10.38 -3.39 -12.55
N ARG A 225 9.20 -3.98 -12.74
CA ARG A 225 9.01 -5.28 -13.34
C ARG A 225 7.67 -5.28 -14.08
N PRO A 226 7.63 -5.64 -15.38
CA PRO A 226 6.37 -5.81 -16.08
C PRO A 226 5.49 -6.76 -15.28
N LEU A 227 4.33 -6.26 -14.86
CA LEU A 227 3.39 -7.09 -14.12
C LEU A 227 2.92 -8.22 -15.04
N PRO A 228 2.55 -9.39 -14.49
CA PRO A 228 1.91 -10.42 -15.29
C PRO A 228 0.69 -9.83 -16.05
N PRO A 229 0.38 -10.29 -17.27
CA PRO A 229 -0.62 -9.65 -18.14
C PRO A 229 -2.00 -9.43 -17.48
N GLY A 230 -2.42 -10.34 -16.59
CA GLY A 230 -3.67 -10.22 -15.84
C GLY A 230 -3.69 -9.04 -14.85
N VAL A 231 -2.54 -8.72 -14.25
CA VAL A 231 -2.41 -7.63 -13.27
C VAL A 231 -2.33 -6.27 -13.97
N GLU A 232 -1.65 -6.19 -15.12
CA GLU A 232 -1.68 -4.96 -15.92
C GLU A 232 -3.09 -4.65 -16.44
N ALA A 233 -3.85 -5.67 -16.84
CA ALA A 233 -5.23 -5.49 -17.30
C ALA A 233 -6.11 -4.93 -16.17
N ALA A 234 -5.99 -5.46 -14.96
CA ALA A 234 -6.73 -4.97 -13.81
C ALA A 234 -6.27 -3.61 -13.30
N ALA A 235 -4.96 -3.34 -13.32
CA ALA A 235 -4.40 -2.02 -13.01
C ALA A 235 -4.85 -0.98 -14.04
N ARG A 236 -4.89 -1.33 -15.34
CA ARG A 236 -5.48 -0.49 -16.40
C ARG A 236 -6.96 -0.27 -16.18
N GLN A 237 -7.72 -1.30 -15.82
CA GLN A 237 -9.14 -1.19 -15.56
C GLN A 237 -9.44 -0.33 -14.33
N ARG A 238 -8.67 -0.45 -13.25
CA ARG A 238 -8.77 0.44 -12.08
C ARG A 238 -8.32 1.87 -12.37
N ARG A 239 -7.24 2.07 -13.14
CA ARG A 239 -6.84 3.40 -13.64
C ARG A 239 -7.94 4.01 -14.51
N ALA A 240 -8.61 3.22 -15.35
CA ALA A 240 -9.74 3.66 -16.16
C ALA A 240 -10.98 3.97 -15.32
N VAL A 241 -11.25 3.21 -14.26
CA VAL A 241 -12.33 3.50 -13.29
C VAL A 241 -12.02 4.76 -12.47
N VAL A 242 -10.76 4.99 -12.08
CA VAL A 242 -10.34 6.21 -11.36
C VAL A 242 -10.29 7.43 -12.29
N ALA A 243 -9.91 7.25 -13.56
CA ALA A 243 -9.94 8.29 -14.59
C ALA A 243 -11.38 8.64 -14.99
N GLY A 244 -12.25 7.65 -15.15
CA GLY A 244 -13.70 7.83 -15.35
C GLY A 244 -14.40 8.38 -14.11
N SER A 245 -13.90 8.08 -12.91
CA SER A 245 -14.35 8.72 -11.65
C SER A 245 -13.87 10.17 -11.56
N ALA A 246 -12.71 10.53 -12.13
CA ALA A 246 -12.30 11.93 -12.26
C ALA A 246 -13.23 12.72 -13.20
N GLU A 247 -13.73 12.07 -14.27
CA GLU A 247 -14.80 12.61 -15.13
C GLU A 247 -16.14 12.76 -14.39
N ALA A 248 -16.45 11.89 -13.41
CA ALA A 248 -17.73 11.90 -12.69
C ALA A 248 -17.74 12.77 -11.42
N THR A 249 -16.60 13.07 -10.80
CA THR A 249 -16.55 13.65 -9.42
C THR A 249 -16.26 15.15 -9.35
N GLY A 250 -16.04 15.84 -10.47
CA GLY A 250 -15.79 17.29 -10.44
C GLY A 250 -14.58 17.65 -9.60
N ARG A 251 -13.45 16.94 -9.78
CA ARG A 251 -12.18 17.31 -9.17
C ARG A 251 -11.85 18.77 -9.54
N ARG A 252 -11.71 19.62 -8.52
CA ARG A 252 -11.12 20.94 -8.67
C ARG A 252 -9.62 20.72 -8.73
N TRP A 253 -8.99 21.06 -9.85
CA TRP A 253 -7.54 21.23 -9.90
C TRP A 253 -7.13 22.23 -8.81
N ALA A 254 -6.03 21.96 -8.12
CA ALA A 254 -5.54 22.78 -7.00
C ALA A 254 -4.63 23.92 -7.47
N SER A 255 -4.11 23.84 -8.70
CA SER A 255 -3.24 24.86 -9.29
C SER A 255 -3.46 25.04 -10.80
N ALA A 256 -2.95 26.16 -11.33
CA ALA A 256 -2.86 26.41 -12.76
C ALA A 256 -2.06 25.33 -13.49
N GLN A 257 -0.97 24.82 -12.88
CA GLN A 257 -0.11 23.80 -13.47
C GLN A 257 -0.83 22.46 -13.63
N GLU A 258 -1.54 22.00 -12.60
CA GLU A 258 -2.35 20.77 -12.70
C GLU A 258 -3.47 20.89 -13.74
N CYS A 259 -4.06 22.08 -13.86
CA CYS A 259 -5.08 22.36 -14.87
C CYS A 259 -4.48 22.32 -16.29
N ALA A 260 -3.27 22.86 -16.47
CA ALA A 260 -2.54 22.81 -17.73
C ALA A 260 -2.21 21.37 -18.16
N GLU A 261 -1.73 20.55 -17.23
CA GLU A 261 -1.47 19.13 -17.48
C GLU A 261 -2.73 18.38 -17.91
N ALA A 262 -3.87 18.68 -17.30
CA ALA A 262 -5.15 18.11 -17.70
C ALA A 262 -5.64 18.57 -19.07
N ILE A 263 -5.42 19.83 -19.45
CA ILE A 263 -5.70 20.32 -20.81
C ILE A 263 -4.84 19.55 -21.83
N CYS A 264 -3.54 19.40 -21.57
CA CYS A 264 -2.64 18.63 -22.43
C CYS A 264 -3.06 17.15 -22.56
N ALA A 265 -3.42 16.52 -21.43
CA ALA A 265 -3.77 15.11 -21.37
C ALA A 265 -5.18 14.79 -21.92
N ALA A 266 -6.03 15.81 -22.15
CA ALA A 266 -7.38 15.61 -22.68
C ALA A 266 -7.34 14.84 -24.00
N ARG A 267 -8.21 13.83 -24.14
CA ARG A 267 -8.32 12.95 -25.33
C ARG A 267 -9.45 13.34 -26.27
N GLY A 268 -10.25 14.33 -25.90
CA GLY A 268 -11.36 14.82 -26.69
C GLY A 268 -11.85 16.17 -26.23
N TRP A 269 -12.70 16.78 -27.07
CA TRP A 269 -13.21 18.14 -26.87
C TRP A 269 -13.90 18.35 -25.53
N GLY A 270 -14.69 17.38 -25.06
CA GLY A 270 -15.40 17.47 -23.78
C GLY A 270 -14.46 17.58 -22.58
N GLN A 271 -13.39 16.77 -22.55
CA GLN A 271 -12.39 16.80 -21.49
C GLN A 271 -11.59 18.10 -21.49
N ALA A 272 -11.17 18.55 -22.68
CA ALA A 272 -10.45 19.82 -22.83
C ALA A 272 -11.33 21.00 -22.37
N ARG A 273 -12.60 21.03 -22.78
CA ARG A 273 -13.54 22.09 -22.43
C ARG A 273 -13.81 22.16 -20.92
N LEU A 274 -13.95 21.02 -20.26
CA LEU A 274 -14.17 20.95 -18.80
C LEU A 274 -13.02 21.62 -18.03
N ALA A 275 -11.77 21.34 -18.40
CA ALA A 275 -10.58 21.92 -17.77
C ALA A 275 -10.48 23.42 -18.04
N VAL A 276 -10.74 23.86 -19.29
CA VAL A 276 -10.76 25.27 -19.66
C VAL A 276 -11.82 26.06 -18.90
N ASP A 277 -13.04 25.52 -18.78
CA ASP A 277 -14.12 26.19 -18.06
C ASP A 277 -13.82 26.30 -16.55
N HIS A 278 -13.06 25.35 -15.97
CA HIS A 278 -12.56 25.49 -14.61
C HIS A 278 -11.48 26.57 -14.49
N ALA A 279 -10.48 26.59 -15.38
CA ALA A 279 -9.44 27.60 -15.38
C ALA A 279 -10.02 29.02 -15.46
N ARG A 280 -11.08 29.21 -16.28
CA ARG A 280 -11.85 30.47 -16.34
C ARG A 280 -12.49 30.83 -15.02
N ARG A 281 -13.23 29.91 -14.40
CA ARG A 281 -13.89 30.15 -13.10
C ARG A 281 -12.88 30.43 -11.97
N ALA A 282 -11.70 29.82 -12.04
CA ALA A 282 -10.65 30.00 -11.05
C ALA A 282 -9.76 31.24 -11.29
N GLY A 283 -9.96 31.98 -12.39
CA GLY A 283 -9.17 33.16 -12.71
C GLY A 283 -7.74 32.86 -13.19
N TRP A 284 -7.48 31.65 -13.69
CA TRP A 284 -6.14 31.18 -14.03
C TRP A 284 -5.75 31.35 -15.49
N MET A 285 -6.62 31.91 -16.33
CA MET A 285 -6.36 32.01 -17.77
C MET A 285 -5.06 32.76 -18.11
N ASN A 286 -4.67 33.72 -17.27
CA ASN A 286 -3.45 34.51 -17.44
C ASN A 286 -2.23 33.93 -16.70
N SER A 287 -2.38 32.80 -16.00
CA SER A 287 -1.25 32.15 -15.32
C SER A 287 -0.31 31.53 -16.33
N LEU A 288 0.99 31.78 -16.14
CA LEU A 288 2.05 31.11 -16.89
C LEU A 288 2.25 29.70 -16.35
N VAL A 289 2.30 28.73 -17.26
CA VAL A 289 2.48 27.31 -16.96
C VAL A 289 3.57 26.72 -17.83
N THR A 290 4.30 25.76 -17.30
CA THR A 290 5.38 25.09 -18.04
C THR A 290 4.82 23.83 -18.69
N PRO A 291 4.91 23.66 -20.01
CA PRO A 291 4.47 22.44 -20.68
C PRO A 291 5.26 21.23 -20.22
N ALA A 292 4.60 20.07 -20.08
CA ALA A 292 5.23 18.83 -19.64
C ALA A 292 6.39 18.33 -20.54
N GLY A 293 6.49 18.83 -21.78
CA GLY A 293 7.56 18.49 -22.73
C GLY A 293 8.83 19.33 -22.62
N GLY A 294 8.89 20.31 -21.70
CA GLY A 294 9.97 21.28 -21.65
C GLY A 294 9.86 22.30 -22.78
N GLY A 295 9.52 23.54 -22.44
CA GLY A 295 9.35 24.65 -23.37
C GLY A 295 9.22 25.96 -22.61
N PRO A 296 9.22 27.12 -23.30
CA PRO A 296 8.99 28.39 -22.64
C PRO A 296 7.62 28.38 -21.93
N PRO A 297 7.49 29.06 -20.78
CA PRO A 297 6.19 29.21 -20.12
C PRO A 297 5.18 29.83 -21.09
N VAL A 298 4.00 29.23 -21.18
CA VAL A 298 2.88 29.74 -21.98
C VAL A 298 1.73 30.10 -21.05
N SER A 299 0.86 31.00 -21.48
CA SER A 299 -0.36 31.25 -20.72
C SER A 299 -1.30 30.05 -20.82
N LEU A 300 -2.05 29.79 -19.76
CA LEU A 300 -3.14 28.80 -19.78
C LEU A 300 -4.16 29.09 -20.90
N GLN A 301 -4.37 30.37 -21.22
CA GLN A 301 -5.22 30.79 -22.33
C GLN A 301 -4.72 30.33 -23.69
N GLU A 302 -3.42 30.49 -23.97
CA GLU A 302 -2.82 30.03 -25.23
C GLU A 302 -2.88 28.52 -25.35
N LEU A 303 -2.54 27.81 -24.26
CA LEU A 303 -2.60 26.36 -24.20
C LEU A 303 -4.02 25.82 -24.42
N ALA A 304 -5.01 26.45 -23.78
CA ALA A 304 -6.42 26.12 -23.94
C ALA A 304 -6.91 26.33 -25.37
N ALA A 305 -6.56 27.47 -25.98
CA ALA A 305 -6.95 27.80 -27.35
C ALA A 305 -6.37 26.79 -28.33
N ASP A 306 -5.09 26.44 -28.16
CA ASP A 306 -4.43 25.48 -29.01
C ASP A 306 -5.07 24.09 -28.92
N ARG A 307 -5.28 23.61 -27.69
CA ARG A 307 -5.88 22.29 -27.48
C ARG A 307 -7.31 22.20 -28.01
N LEU A 308 -8.15 23.22 -27.78
CA LEU A 308 -9.51 23.22 -28.30
C LEU A 308 -9.55 23.26 -29.83
N ARG A 309 -8.59 23.94 -30.49
CA ARG A 309 -8.45 23.90 -31.95
C ARG A 309 -8.12 22.51 -32.46
N THR A 310 -7.26 21.75 -31.77
CA THR A 310 -6.93 20.36 -32.19
C THR A 310 -8.15 19.42 -32.19
N PHE A 311 -9.21 19.75 -31.45
CA PHE A 311 -10.44 18.97 -31.38
C PHE A 311 -11.61 19.59 -32.15
N ALA A 312 -11.45 20.77 -32.75
CA ALA A 312 -12.50 21.36 -33.55
C ALA A 312 -12.69 20.52 -34.82
N PRO A 313 -13.92 20.06 -35.15
CA PRO A 313 -14.16 19.40 -36.41
C PRO A 313 -13.78 20.35 -37.55
N ALA A 314 -13.02 19.85 -38.53
CA ALA A 314 -12.74 20.60 -39.74
C ALA A 314 -14.08 21.01 -40.35
N ARG A 315 -14.39 22.31 -40.36
CA ARG A 315 -15.59 22.83 -41.00
C ARG A 315 -15.50 22.47 -42.48
N ARG A 316 -16.28 21.49 -42.91
CA ARG A 316 -16.63 21.25 -44.32
C ARG A 316 -17.97 21.90 -44.58
#